data_AF-A0A962TI71-F1
#
_entry.id   AF-A0A962TI71-F1
#
_cell.length_a   1.000
_cell.length_b   1.000
_cell.length_c   1.000
_cell.angle_alpha   90.00
_cell.angle_beta   90.00
_cell.angle_gamma   90.00
#
_symmetry.space_group_name_H-M   'P 1'
#
loop_
_entity.id
_entity.type
_entity.pdbx_description
1 polymer ?
#
loop_
_entity_poly.entity_id
_entity_poly.type
_entity_poly.pdbx_seq_one_letter_code
_entity_poly.pdbx_strand_id
1 'polypeptide(L)'
;MLTDIWVYLAASPLLWLTVTLLVYLTGHWLFRRSGGRAIFNPVALAIALLALLLLLTGTPYATYFKGAQFIHFLLGPATVALAIPLYLHWERVRQLFLPIMAGLLTGSLTGILSAIGLAWLLGGSPRTLLSLAPKSVTTPVAMGIAEKIGGLPSLTAVIVILTGVVGAVAAPAL
;
A
#
# COMPACT_ATOMS: atom_id res chain seq x y z
N MET A 1 15.70 -11.40 21.27
CA MET A 1 15.24 -10.97 19.92
C MET A 1 13.74 -11.18 19.70
N LEU A 2 13.19 -12.41 19.70
CA LEU A 2 11.72 -12.61 19.60
C LEU A 2 10.97 -12.20 20.88
N THR A 3 11.59 -12.41 22.04
CA THR A 3 11.04 -12.05 23.36
C THR A 3 10.97 -10.54 23.56
N ASP A 4 11.97 -9.80 23.07
CA ASP A 4 11.99 -8.33 23.12
C ASP A 4 10.89 -7.73 22.25
N ILE A 5 10.63 -8.32 21.07
CA ILE A 5 9.52 -7.94 20.18
C ILE A 5 8.18 -8.16 20.92
N TRP A 6 7.99 -9.31 21.57
CA TRP A 6 6.77 -9.60 22.32
C TRP A 6 6.53 -8.65 23.50
N VAL A 7 7.58 -8.32 24.26
CA VAL A 7 7.50 -7.38 25.40
C VAL A 7 7.27 -5.95 24.92
N TYR A 8 7.88 -5.53 23.80
CA TYR A 8 7.63 -4.21 23.20
C TYR A 8 6.22 -4.11 22.57
N LEU A 9 5.70 -5.20 22.01
CA LEU A 9 4.33 -5.30 21.47
C LEU A 9 3.26 -5.33 22.57
N ALA A 10 3.58 -5.87 23.75
CA ALA A 10 2.70 -5.84 24.91
C ALA A 10 2.76 -4.51 25.69
N ALA A 11 3.91 -3.83 25.67
CA ALA A 11 4.16 -2.61 26.46
C ALA A 11 3.90 -1.28 25.72
N SER A 12 3.74 -1.27 24.39
CA SER A 12 3.41 -0.07 23.61
C SER A 12 1.91 -0.01 23.24
N PRO A 13 1.32 1.18 23.02
CA PRO A 13 -0.13 1.33 23.01
C PRO A 13 -0.75 0.64 21.80
N LEU A 14 -1.32 -0.55 22.03
CA LEU A 14 -2.18 -1.27 21.07
C LEU A 14 -3.36 -0.42 20.58
N LEU A 15 -3.64 0.70 21.23
CA LEU A 15 -4.65 1.68 20.86
C LEU A 15 -4.63 1.96 19.35
N TRP A 16 -3.49 2.34 18.77
CA TRP A 16 -3.46 2.71 17.34
C TRP A 16 -3.70 1.53 16.42
N LEU A 17 -3.20 0.33 16.78
CA LEU A 17 -3.52 -0.90 16.08
C LEU A 17 -5.02 -1.20 16.13
N THR A 18 -5.62 -1.15 17.31
CA THR A 18 -7.05 -1.36 17.51
C THR A 18 -7.87 -0.33 16.73
N VAL A 19 -7.48 0.94 16.75
CA VAL A 19 -8.14 2.01 16.00
C VAL A 19 -8.05 1.74 14.49
N THR A 20 -6.88 1.35 13.96
CA THR A 20 -6.72 0.98 12.55
C THR A 20 -7.66 -0.17 12.16
N LEU A 21 -7.73 -1.21 12.98
CA LEU A 21 -8.60 -2.36 12.74
C LEU A 21 -10.08 -1.96 12.80
N LEU A 22 -10.50 -1.19 13.80
CA LEU A 22 -11.88 -0.72 13.94
C LEU A 22 -12.28 0.14 12.74
N VAL A 23 -11.46 1.12 12.38
CA VAL A 23 -11.72 2.00 11.24
C VAL A 23 -11.83 1.20 9.93
N TYR A 24 -10.93 0.24 9.70
CA TYR A 24 -11.01 -0.65 8.54
C TYR A 24 -12.29 -1.50 8.55
N LEU A 25 -12.66 -2.10 9.68
CA LEU A 25 -13.88 -2.89 9.81
C LEU A 25 -15.14 -2.06 9.59
N THR A 26 -15.19 -0.82 10.10
CA THR A 26 -16.28 0.11 9.83
C THR A 26 -16.37 0.43 8.34
N GLY A 27 -15.24 0.69 7.68
CA GLY A 27 -15.22 0.93 6.23
C GLY A 27 -15.63 -0.28 5.42
N HIS A 28 -15.18 -1.47 5.81
CA HIS A 28 -15.59 -2.72 5.17
C HIS A 28 -17.08 -3.02 5.37
N TRP A 29 -17.62 -2.75 6.55
CA TRP A 29 -19.06 -2.85 6.81
C TRP A 29 -19.86 -1.89 5.92
N LEU A 30 -19.40 -0.64 5.79
CA LEU A 30 -20.04 0.35 4.91
C LEU A 30 -19.99 -0.06 3.44
N PHE A 31 -18.83 -0.55 2.98
CA PHE A 31 -18.66 -1.09 1.63
C PHE A 31 -19.68 -2.18 1.31
N ARG A 32 -19.82 -3.16 2.21
CA ARG A 32 -20.82 -4.24 2.05
C ARG A 32 -22.25 -3.71 2.05
N ARG A 33 -22.58 -2.78 2.95
CA ARG A 33 -23.93 -2.20 3.03
C ARG A 33 -24.29 -1.37 1.80
N SER A 34 -23.28 -0.76 1.15
CA SER A 34 -23.47 0.01 -0.08
C SER A 34 -23.71 -0.84 -1.34
N GLY A 35 -23.71 -2.17 -1.21
CA GLY A 35 -23.81 -3.09 -2.35
C GLY A 35 -22.48 -3.27 -3.09
N GLY A 36 -21.34 -3.03 -2.44
CA GLY A 36 -20.02 -3.20 -3.05
C GLY A 36 -19.65 -2.09 -4.04
N ARG A 37 -20.24 -0.90 -3.92
CA ARG A 37 -19.90 0.24 -4.78
C ARG A 37 -18.43 0.62 -4.57
N ALA A 38 -17.70 0.70 -5.67
CA ALA A 38 -16.27 1.02 -5.72
C ALA A 38 -15.89 2.27 -4.89
N ILE A 39 -16.75 3.29 -4.87
CA ILE A 39 -16.52 4.53 -4.10
C ILE A 39 -16.34 4.32 -2.59
N PHE A 40 -16.90 3.24 -2.04
CA PHE A 40 -16.75 2.89 -0.62
C PHE A 40 -15.59 1.92 -0.38
N ASN A 41 -14.54 1.96 -1.21
CA ASN A 41 -13.36 1.10 -1.04
C ASN A 41 -12.87 1.15 0.44
N PRO A 42 -12.85 0.00 1.15
CA PRO A 42 -12.55 -0.03 2.58
C PRO A 42 -11.19 0.56 2.94
N VAL A 43 -10.19 0.38 2.07
CA VAL A 43 -8.83 0.91 2.27
C VAL A 43 -8.83 2.42 2.13
N ALA A 44 -9.48 2.95 1.08
CA ALA A 44 -9.60 4.39 0.86
C ALA A 44 -10.30 5.08 2.04
N LEU A 45 -11.42 4.51 2.49
CA LEU A 45 -12.17 5.03 3.61
C LEU A 45 -11.36 4.99 4.91
N ALA A 46 -10.64 3.89 5.15
CA ALA A 46 -9.82 3.76 6.34
C ALA A 46 -8.70 4.81 6.40
N ILE A 47 -8.03 5.07 5.26
CA ILE A 47 -7.01 6.11 5.16
C ILE A 47 -7.60 7.50 5.44
N ALA A 48 -8.74 7.81 4.82
CA ALA A 48 -9.40 9.11 5.00
C ALA A 48 -9.82 9.32 6.47
N LEU A 49 -10.42 8.31 7.10
CA LEU A 49 -10.87 8.37 8.48
C LEU A 49 -9.71 8.45 9.48
N LEU A 50 -8.64 7.67 9.27
CA LEU A 50 -7.44 7.75 10.12
C LEU A 50 -6.72 9.08 9.96
N ALA A 51 -6.57 9.59 8.73
CA ALA A 51 -5.96 10.89 8.49
C ALA A 51 -6.76 12.01 9.19
N LEU A 52 -8.09 11.99 9.05
CA LEU A 52 -8.97 12.94 9.73
C LEU A 52 -8.83 12.83 11.26
N LEU A 53 -8.82 11.60 11.80
CA LEU A 53 -8.66 11.37 13.24
C LEU A 53 -7.34 11.95 13.75
N LEU A 54 -6.22 11.67 13.09
CA LEU A 54 -4.90 12.17 13.50
C LEU A 54 -4.80 13.69 13.43
N LEU A 55 -5.45 14.31 12.43
CA LEU A 55 -5.53 15.77 12.32
C LEU A 55 -6.36 16.37 13.46
N LEU A 56 -7.53 15.80 13.75
CA LEU A 56 -8.41 16.28 14.82
C LEU A 56 -7.80 16.10 16.21
N THR A 57 -7.05 15.02 16.44
CA THR A 57 -6.36 14.76 17.71
C THR A 57 -4.98 15.39 17.80
N GLY A 58 -4.50 16.07 16.74
CA GLY A 58 -3.16 16.64 16.67
C GLY A 58 -2.04 15.61 16.86
N THR A 59 -2.29 14.34 16.58
CA THR A 59 -1.34 13.27 16.84
C THR A 59 -0.31 13.17 15.71
N PRO A 60 1.00 13.23 16.00
CA PRO A 60 2.03 13.02 14.99
C PRO A 60 1.94 11.63 14.36
N TYR A 61 2.09 11.54 13.04
CA TYR A 61 2.08 10.25 12.31
C TYR A 61 3.08 9.25 12.88
N ALA A 62 4.26 9.70 13.33
CA ALA A 62 5.26 8.82 13.94
C ALA A 62 4.74 8.12 15.20
N THR A 63 3.88 8.77 15.98
CA THR A 63 3.24 8.19 17.18
C THR A 63 2.23 7.11 16.80
N TYR A 64 1.41 7.37 15.79
CA TYR A 64 0.52 6.37 15.20
C TYR A 64 1.30 5.17 14.67
N PHE A 65 2.34 5.42 13.88
CA PHE A 65 3.13 4.40 13.22
C PHE A 65 3.85 3.48 14.22
N LYS A 66 4.32 4.03 15.36
CA LYS A 66 4.87 3.24 16.48
C LYS A 66 3.86 2.21 16.99
N GLY A 67 2.60 2.61 17.18
CA GLY A 67 1.54 1.70 17.62
C GLY A 67 1.06 0.71 16.54
N ALA A 68 1.30 1.01 15.26
CA ALA A 68 0.92 0.16 14.12
C ALA A 68 2.06 -0.78 13.64
N GLN A 69 3.21 -0.81 14.32
CA GLN A 69 4.38 -1.59 13.90
C GLN A 69 4.10 -3.09 13.74
N PHE A 70 3.15 -3.64 14.49
CA PHE A 70 2.78 -5.05 14.36
C PHE A 70 2.26 -5.40 12.96
N ILE A 71 1.32 -4.62 12.42
CA ILE A 71 0.82 -4.83 11.05
C ILE A 71 1.93 -4.56 10.04
N HIS A 72 2.77 -3.54 10.27
CA HIS A 72 3.90 -3.26 9.39
C HIS A 72 4.88 -4.43 9.30
N PHE A 73 5.20 -5.08 10.42
CA PHE A 73 6.01 -6.30 10.45
C PHE A 73 5.34 -7.43 9.66
N LEU A 74 4.02 -7.63 9.84
CA LEU A 74 3.25 -8.64 9.11
C LEU A 74 3.20 -8.44 7.59
N LEU A 75 3.54 -7.23 7.08
CA LEU A 75 3.62 -7.00 5.63
C LEU A 75 4.68 -7.89 4.97
N GLY A 76 5.78 -8.21 5.65
CA GLY A 76 6.81 -9.10 5.12
C GLY A 76 6.28 -10.51 4.87
N PRO A 77 5.82 -11.24 5.91
CA PRO A 77 5.20 -12.55 5.78
C PRO A 77 3.99 -12.56 4.82
N ALA A 78 3.14 -11.52 4.86
CA ALA A 78 2.00 -11.42 3.95
C ALA A 78 2.44 -11.33 2.48
N THR A 79 3.50 -10.56 2.19
CA THR A 79 4.05 -10.45 0.82
C THR A 79 4.59 -11.79 0.32
N VAL A 80 5.25 -12.56 1.19
CA VAL A 80 5.71 -13.91 0.84
C VAL A 80 4.53 -14.87 0.66
N ALA A 81 3.49 -14.76 1.50
CA ALA A 81 2.29 -15.59 1.39
C ALA A 81 1.54 -15.37 0.07
N LEU A 82 1.61 -14.16 -0.52
CA LEU A 82 1.06 -13.90 -1.85
C LEU A 82 1.75 -14.70 -2.97
N ALA A 83 2.94 -15.26 -2.75
CA ALA A 83 3.58 -16.16 -3.72
C ALA A 83 2.94 -17.56 -3.74
N ILE A 84 2.26 -17.97 -2.66
CA ILE A 84 1.59 -19.27 -2.56
C ILE A 84 0.55 -19.49 -3.67
N PRO A 85 -0.44 -18.61 -3.91
CA PRO A 85 -1.41 -18.81 -4.98
C PRO A 85 -0.76 -18.86 -6.37
N LEU A 86 0.33 -18.10 -6.59
CA LEU A 86 1.07 -18.14 -7.84
C LEU A 86 1.74 -19.50 -8.06
N TYR A 87 2.32 -20.08 -7.00
CA TYR A 87 2.91 -21.41 -7.03
C TYR A 87 1.86 -22.50 -7.24
N LEU A 88 0.73 -22.43 -6.52
CA LEU A 88 -0.36 -23.41 -6.65
C LEU A 88 -0.99 -23.41 -8.05
N HIS A 89 -0.99 -22.27 -8.74
CA HIS A 89 -1.51 -22.13 -10.11
C HIS A 89 -0.39 -21.97 -11.16
N TRP A 90 0.81 -22.47 -10.89
CA TRP A 90 1.99 -22.26 -11.73
C TRP A 90 1.81 -22.73 -13.18
N GLU A 91 1.10 -23.84 -13.40
CA GLU A 91 0.81 -24.34 -14.76
C GLU A 91 0.02 -23.32 -15.58
N ARG A 92 -0.98 -22.66 -14.96
CA ARG A 92 -1.79 -21.64 -15.62
C ARG A 92 -0.96 -20.39 -15.92
N VAL A 93 -0.10 -19.99 -14.99
CA VAL A 93 0.85 -18.88 -15.17
C VAL A 93 1.79 -19.16 -16.34
N ARG A 94 2.32 -20.39 -16.44
CA ARG A 94 3.20 -20.81 -17.52
C ARG A 94 2.50 -20.79 -18.88
N GLN A 95 1.24 -21.23 -18.97
CA GLN A 95 0.45 -21.16 -20.19
C GLN A 95 0.21 -19.71 -20.66
N LEU A 96 0.08 -18.78 -19.71
CA LEU A 96 -0.18 -17.36 -19.97
C LEU A 96 1.06 -16.48 -19.84
N PHE A 97 2.26 -17.07 -19.81
CA PHE A 97 3.50 -16.34 -19.52
C PHE A 97 3.73 -15.18 -20.48
N LEU A 98 3.58 -15.41 -21.79
CA LEU A 98 3.78 -14.38 -22.82
C LEU A 98 2.78 -13.20 -22.67
N PRO A 99 1.45 -13.42 -22.60
CA PRO A 99 0.50 -12.34 -22.31
C PRO A 99 0.80 -11.59 -21.01
N ILE A 100 1.13 -12.31 -19.93
CA ILE A 100 1.44 -11.71 -18.62
C ILE A 100 2.68 -10.82 -18.72
N MET A 101 3.76 -11.31 -19.35
CA MET A 101 4.99 -10.53 -19.52
C MET A 101 4.77 -9.30 -20.40
N ALA A 102 4.06 -9.45 -21.52
CA ALA A 102 3.74 -8.32 -22.38
C ALA A 102 2.92 -7.24 -21.64
N GLY A 103 1.88 -7.65 -20.89
CA GLY A 103 1.07 -6.76 -20.08
C GLY A 103 1.86 -6.09 -18.95
N LEU A 104 2.71 -6.84 -18.26
CA LEU A 104 3.54 -6.30 -17.19
C LEU A 104 4.57 -5.30 -17.72
N LEU A 105 5.27 -5.62 -18.82
CA LEU A 105 6.27 -4.72 -19.38
C LEU A 105 5.63 -3.43 -19.90
N THR A 106 4.59 -3.55 -20.71
CA THR A 106 3.90 -2.38 -21.28
C THR A 106 3.24 -1.54 -20.18
N GLY A 107 2.43 -2.16 -19.31
CA GLY A 107 1.74 -1.45 -18.22
C GLY A 107 2.70 -0.83 -17.21
N SER A 108 3.75 -1.54 -16.81
CA SER A 108 4.74 -1.00 -15.86
C SER A 108 5.54 0.12 -16.49
N LEU A 109 6.01 -0.03 -17.73
CA LEU A 109 6.80 0.99 -18.40
C LEU A 109 5.97 2.26 -18.64
N THR A 110 4.75 2.12 -19.18
CA THR A 110 3.83 3.25 -19.35
C THR A 110 3.51 3.90 -18.02
N GLY A 111 3.22 3.12 -16.97
CA GLY A 111 2.93 3.63 -15.64
C GLY A 111 4.10 4.38 -14.99
N ILE A 112 5.33 3.86 -15.12
CA ILE A 112 6.54 4.47 -14.56
C ILE A 112 6.89 5.74 -15.33
N LEU A 113 6.97 5.67 -16.66
CA LEU A 113 7.36 6.81 -17.50
C LEU A 113 6.35 7.95 -17.41
N SER A 114 5.04 7.66 -17.40
CA SER A 114 4.01 8.69 -17.23
C SER A 114 4.12 9.38 -15.88
N ALA A 115 4.26 8.63 -14.79
CA ALA A 115 4.33 9.21 -13.45
C ALA A 115 5.60 10.02 -13.23
N ILE A 116 6.77 9.49 -13.61
CA ILE A 116 8.05 10.22 -13.50
C ILE A 116 8.03 11.43 -14.43
N GLY A 117 7.58 11.27 -15.68
CA GLY A 117 7.52 12.35 -16.66
C GLY A 117 6.63 13.50 -16.22
N LEU A 118 5.41 13.21 -15.75
CA LEU A 118 4.50 14.22 -15.22
C LEU A 118 5.08 14.89 -13.98
N ALA A 119 5.64 14.13 -13.04
CA ALA A 119 6.23 14.71 -11.83
C ALA A 119 7.44 15.60 -12.17
N TRP A 120 8.25 15.23 -13.16
CA TRP A 120 9.37 16.04 -13.62
C TRP A 120 8.90 17.35 -14.27
N LEU A 121 7.88 17.28 -15.15
CA LEU A 121 7.27 18.46 -15.77
C LEU A 121 6.66 19.43 -14.74
N LEU A 122 6.14 18.89 -13.63
CA LEU A 122 5.60 19.69 -12.52
C LEU A 122 6.69 20.20 -11.56
N GLY A 123 7.98 19.98 -11.85
CA GLY A 123 9.09 20.47 -11.02
C GLY A 123 9.40 19.60 -9.80
N GLY A 124 9.06 18.31 -9.83
CA GLY A 124 9.30 17.36 -8.74
C GLY A 124 10.79 17.19 -8.42
N SER A 125 11.13 17.18 -7.13
CA SER A 125 12.51 16.99 -6.68
C SER A 125 13.08 15.61 -7.06
N PRO A 126 14.41 15.44 -7.15
CA PRO A 126 15.01 14.13 -7.42
C PRO A 126 14.55 13.03 -6.46
N ARG A 127 14.41 13.35 -5.17
CA ARG A 127 13.90 12.41 -4.16
C ARG A 127 12.44 12.03 -4.42
N THR A 128 11.61 12.97 -4.86
CA THR A 128 10.21 12.70 -5.23
C THR A 128 10.14 11.78 -6.44
N LEU A 129 10.94 12.02 -7.47
CA LEU A 129 11.01 11.19 -8.67
C LEU A 129 11.46 9.75 -8.35
N LEU A 130 12.49 9.61 -7.52
CA LEU A 130 12.96 8.31 -7.03
C LEU A 130 11.89 7.58 -6.21
N SER A 131 11.07 8.32 -5.45
CA SER A 131 9.95 7.74 -4.69
C SER A 131 8.80 7.26 -5.57
N LEU A 132 8.62 7.87 -6.76
CA LEU A 132 7.61 7.52 -7.74
C LEU A 132 8.00 6.31 -8.60
N ALA A 133 9.30 6.08 -8.81
CA ALA A 133 9.79 5.03 -9.70
C ALA A 133 9.23 3.63 -9.37
N PRO A 134 9.19 3.16 -8.11
CA PRO A 134 8.65 1.85 -7.80
C PRO A 134 7.12 1.82 -7.58
N LYS A 135 6.36 2.85 -8.01
CA LYS A 135 4.92 2.97 -7.66
C LYS A 135 4.02 1.81 -8.11
N SER A 136 4.46 1.03 -9.10
CA SER A 136 3.69 -0.06 -9.72
C SER A 136 3.98 -1.43 -9.07
N VAL A 137 4.79 -1.46 -8.02
CA VAL A 137 5.08 -2.68 -7.24
C VAL A 137 4.24 -2.67 -5.96
N THR A 138 4.07 -3.82 -5.31
CA THR A 138 3.38 -3.92 -4.02
C THR A 138 4.08 -3.05 -2.97
N THR A 139 3.29 -2.40 -2.11
CA THR A 139 3.76 -1.38 -1.15
C THR A 139 5.04 -1.76 -0.40
N PRO A 140 5.17 -2.95 0.22
CA PRO A 140 6.36 -3.28 0.99
C PRO A 140 7.62 -3.39 0.11
N VAL A 141 7.48 -3.97 -1.08
CA VAL A 141 8.59 -4.10 -2.05
C VAL A 141 8.96 -2.73 -2.60
N ALA A 142 7.97 -1.89 -2.91
CA ALA A 142 8.19 -0.54 -3.43
C ALA A 142 8.94 0.34 -2.42
N MET A 143 8.55 0.28 -1.14
CA MET A 143 9.23 0.99 -0.05
C MET A 143 10.69 0.56 0.08
N GLY A 144 10.97 -0.74 0.02
CA GLY A 144 12.34 -1.26 0.09
C GLY A 144 13.20 -0.88 -1.13
N ILE A 145 12.60 -0.82 -2.33
CA ILE A 145 13.29 -0.30 -3.53
C ILE A 145 13.58 1.19 -3.37
N ALA A 146 12.57 1.99 -2.97
CA ALA A 146 12.70 3.42 -2.78
C ALA A 146 13.82 3.78 -1.79
N GLU A 147 13.93 3.07 -0.68
CA GLU A 147 15.00 3.26 0.30
C GLU A 147 16.39 3.02 -0.32
N LYS A 148 16.54 1.95 -1.10
CA LYS A 148 17.82 1.60 -1.76
C LYS A 148 18.24 2.59 -2.84
N ILE A 149 17.29 3.23 -3.52
CA ILE A 149 17.57 4.21 -4.58
C ILE A 149 17.57 5.66 -4.09
N GLY A 150 17.45 5.91 -2.76
CA GLY A 150 17.51 7.25 -2.18
C GLY A 150 16.20 8.05 -2.24
N GLY A 151 15.07 7.39 -2.47
CA GLY A 151 13.72 7.95 -2.35
C GLY A 151 13.22 8.01 -0.90
N LEU A 152 11.95 8.38 -0.74
CA LEU A 152 11.25 8.49 0.54
C LEU A 152 10.23 7.33 0.65
N PRO A 153 10.51 6.27 1.44
CA PRO A 153 9.61 5.10 1.54
C PRO A 153 8.19 5.46 1.97
N SER A 154 8.02 6.43 2.88
CA SER A 154 6.70 6.91 3.31
C SER A 154 5.90 7.51 2.17
N LEU A 155 6.53 8.30 1.30
CA LEU A 155 5.90 8.88 0.12
C LEU A 155 5.56 7.81 -0.91
N THR A 156 6.49 6.88 -1.16
CA THR A 156 6.25 5.73 -2.05
C THR A 156 5.05 4.92 -1.60
N ALA A 157 4.91 4.64 -0.30
CA ALA A 157 3.78 3.90 0.23
C ALA A 157 2.44 4.58 -0.09
N VAL A 158 2.36 5.89 0.13
CA VAL A 158 1.15 6.67 -0.18
C VAL A 158 0.84 6.63 -1.67
N ILE A 159 1.84 6.84 -2.55
CA ILE A 159 1.66 6.84 -4.01
C ILE A 159 1.17 5.47 -4.51
N VAL A 160 1.80 4.38 -4.04
CA VAL A 160 1.43 3.00 -4.43
C VAL A 160 -0.01 2.73 -4.02
N ILE A 161 -0.37 3.06 -2.77
CA ILE A 161 -1.71 2.83 -2.25
C ILE A 161 -2.75 3.66 -3.00
N LEU A 162 -2.49 4.95 -3.23
CA LEU A 162 -3.39 5.82 -3.99
C LEU A 162 -3.60 5.30 -5.41
N THR A 163 -2.52 4.90 -6.10
CA THR A 163 -2.61 4.32 -7.45
C THR A 163 -3.45 3.05 -7.44
N GLY A 164 -3.22 2.17 -6.46
CA GLY A 164 -3.97 0.92 -6.30
C GLY A 164 -5.44 1.14 -5.99
N VAL A 165 -5.77 2.09 -5.11
CA VAL A 165 -7.14 2.49 -4.79
C VAL A 165 -7.83 3.06 -6.03
N VAL A 166 -7.21 4.02 -6.73
CA VAL A 166 -7.78 4.59 -7.96
C VAL A 166 -8.02 3.51 -9.01
N GLY A 167 -7.05 2.61 -9.21
CA GLY A 167 -7.20 1.48 -10.13
C GLY A 167 -8.35 0.56 -9.72
N ALA A 168 -8.46 0.18 -8.46
CA ALA A 168 -9.54 -0.66 -7.95
C ALA A 168 -10.92 0.01 -8.09
N VAL A 169 -10.98 1.34 -8.01
CA VAL A 169 -12.22 2.09 -8.13
C VAL A 169 -12.62 2.32 -9.58
N ALA A 170 -11.66 2.62 -10.46
CA ALA A 170 -11.91 2.95 -11.86
C ALA A 170 -12.02 1.70 -12.76
N ALA A 171 -11.30 0.62 -12.47
CA ALA A 171 -11.26 -0.57 -13.34
C ALA A 171 -12.64 -1.20 -13.58
N PRO A 172 -13.57 -1.30 -12.61
CA PRO A 172 -14.92 -1.81 -12.89
C PRO A 172 -15.78 -0.91 -13.80
N ALA A 173 -15.38 0.35 -13.99
CA ALA A 173 -16.09 1.32 -14.83
C ALA A 173 -15.50 1.42 -16.26
N LEU A 174 -14.41 0.71 -16.54
CA LEU A 174 -13.70 0.65 -17.83
C LEU A 174 -13.98 -0.70 -18.52
#